data_AF-A0A914GI47-F1
#
_entry.id   AF-A0A914GI47-F1
#
_cell.length_a   1.000
_cell.length_b   1.000
_cell.length_c   1.000
_cell.angle_alpha   90.00
_cell.angle_beta   90.00
_cell.angle_gamma   90.00
#
_symmetry.space_group_name_H-M   'P 1'
#
loop_
_entity.id
_entity.type
_entity.pdbx_description
1 polymer ?
#
loop_
_entity_poly.entity_id
_entity_poly.type
_entity_poly.pdbx_seq_one_letter_code
_entity_poly.pdbx_strand_id
1 'polypeptide(L)'
;MKLKKERQVKHQKINIKEKRDDIPNCPSLETVEYYNFLDDDGATSDVSDLLIGDPDEEESKNIQKAKEEIANQLFECQRKKDLEELYGIIDSTSSSDEEGDGKKDARANDFKHLNDPVYPYNQFEAYRRFDPPSEEQYYDPEREAAERERAERRKQQAQEFFDNLLYASLSLGKQSAYLFGKMINYSAKYPTPAGIALIIFGLYFTIMYLELSAAAFAEWCIQWFWPTTRLFIRCSERFLRKMAGFLNELDDLGQSTYCDMATLWCERYSMLCEYRCSFVDMAWERTRQ
;
A
#
# COMPACT_ATOMS: atom_id res chain seq x y z
N MET A 1 -37.08 55.89 -3.20
CA MET A 1 -37.91 54.66 -3.21
C MET A 1 -37.00 53.49 -3.51
N LYS A 2 -36.49 52.78 -2.49
CA LYS A 2 -37.04 51.52 -1.95
C LYS A 2 -37.35 50.49 -3.05
N LEU A 3 -36.42 49.56 -3.26
CA LEU A 3 -36.60 48.11 -3.46
C LEU A 3 -35.18 47.50 -3.46
N LYS A 4 -34.73 47.02 -2.29
CA LYS A 4 -34.70 45.60 -1.87
C LYS A 4 -33.68 44.80 -2.68
N LYS A 5 -32.53 44.50 -2.07
CA LYS A 5 -32.27 43.20 -1.40
C LYS A 5 -32.38 42.07 -2.41
N GLU A 6 -31.25 41.65 -2.95
CA GLU A 6 -30.91 40.23 -3.11
C GLU A 6 -29.49 40.06 -3.69
N ARG A 7 -28.77 39.08 -3.12
CA ARG A 7 -27.50 38.51 -3.59
C ARG A 7 -26.20 39.22 -3.19
N GLN A 8 -26.04 39.46 -1.90
CA GLN A 8 -24.76 39.19 -1.23
C GLN A 8 -24.69 37.70 -0.85
N VAL A 9 -24.39 36.80 -1.77
CA VAL A 9 -23.80 35.47 -1.48
C VAL A 9 -23.23 34.97 -2.81
N LYS A 10 -21.92 35.14 -3.05
CA LYS A 10 -21.07 34.37 -3.98
C LYS A 10 -19.81 35.18 -4.32
N HIS A 11 -18.95 35.45 -3.35
CA HIS A 11 -17.52 35.67 -3.61
C HIS A 11 -16.74 35.48 -2.31
N GLN A 12 -16.76 34.25 -1.80
CA GLN A 12 -15.68 33.68 -0.99
C GLN A 12 -15.62 32.19 -1.33
N LYS A 13 -15.29 31.87 -2.59
CA LYS A 13 -14.64 30.58 -2.88
C LYS A 13 -13.20 30.77 -2.42
N ILE A 14 -12.96 30.54 -1.15
CA ILE A 14 -11.62 30.40 -0.60
C ILE A 14 -11.02 29.18 -1.31
N ASN A 15 -9.87 29.38 -1.96
CA ASN A 15 -9.04 28.33 -2.51
C ASN A 15 -8.68 27.34 -1.38
N ILE A 16 -9.41 26.23 -1.29
CA ILE A 16 -9.14 25.14 -0.33
C ILE A 16 -8.17 24.11 -0.94
N LYS A 17 -7.81 24.22 -2.23
CA LYS A 17 -6.90 23.25 -2.87
C LYS A 17 -5.41 23.43 -2.54
N GLU A 18 -5.02 24.49 -1.84
CA GLU A 18 -3.60 24.85 -1.64
C GLU A 18 -3.14 24.83 -0.18
N LYS A 19 -3.88 24.16 0.71
CA LYS A 19 -3.52 23.98 2.13
C LYS A 19 -3.40 22.51 2.56
N ARG A 20 -3.08 21.60 1.64
CA ARG A 20 -2.85 20.18 1.99
C ARG A 20 -1.46 19.91 2.59
N ASP A 21 -0.49 20.79 2.37
CA ASP A 21 0.92 20.45 2.62
C ASP A 21 1.56 21.09 3.87
N ASP A 22 0.82 21.88 4.65
CA ASP A 22 1.30 22.44 5.93
C ASP A 22 0.88 21.60 7.16
N ILE A 23 0.78 20.27 7.02
CA ILE A 23 0.59 19.38 8.18
C ILE A 23 1.97 18.97 8.68
N PRO A 24 2.43 19.45 9.85
CA PRO A 24 3.74 19.09 10.38
C PRO A 24 3.81 17.58 10.64
N ASN A 25 4.83 16.93 10.06
CA ASN A 25 5.31 15.56 10.31
C ASN A 25 4.35 14.68 11.14
N CYS A 26 3.33 14.11 10.49
CA CYS A 26 2.66 12.96 11.06
C CYS A 26 3.64 11.77 11.02
N PRO A 27 3.94 11.10 12.14
CA PRO A 27 4.76 9.90 12.13
C PRO A 27 4.09 8.82 11.27
N SER A 28 4.89 8.04 10.52
CA SER A 28 4.36 6.97 9.67
C SER A 28 3.68 5.89 10.52
N LEU A 29 2.60 5.29 10.00
CA LEU A 29 1.81 4.26 10.71
C LEU A 29 2.67 3.08 11.22
N GLU A 30 3.79 2.81 10.56
CA GLU A 30 4.78 1.79 10.96
C GLU A 30 5.44 2.07 12.32
N THR A 31 5.52 3.33 12.76
CA THR A 31 6.02 3.66 14.10
C THR A 31 5.00 3.41 15.21
N VAL A 32 3.72 3.35 14.89
CA VAL A 32 2.63 3.13 15.87
C VAL A 32 2.47 1.65 16.20
N GLU A 33 2.67 0.76 15.23
CA GLU A 33 2.72 -0.70 15.48
C GLU A 33 3.84 -1.08 16.47
N TYR A 34 4.94 -0.34 16.48
CA TYR A 34 6.06 -0.60 17.39
C TYR A 34 5.75 -0.26 18.86
N TYR A 35 4.86 0.71 19.13
CA TYR A 35 4.49 1.10 20.49
C TYR A 35 3.30 0.31 21.04
N ASN A 36 2.34 -0.10 20.20
CA ASN A 36 1.23 -0.95 20.63
C ASN A 36 1.67 -2.38 20.96
N PHE A 37 2.81 -2.83 20.44
CA PHE A 37 3.41 -4.12 20.79
C PHE A 37 4.00 -4.17 22.22
N LEU A 38 4.17 -3.02 22.88
CA LEU A 38 4.73 -2.95 24.24
C LEU A 38 3.65 -2.92 25.34
N ASP A 39 2.37 -2.82 24.99
CA ASP A 39 1.26 -2.68 25.95
C ASP A 39 0.34 -3.92 26.01
N ASP A 40 0.58 -4.98 25.22
CA ASP A 40 -0.32 -6.15 25.10
C ASP A 40 0.28 -7.48 25.62
N ASP A 41 1.10 -7.40 26.69
CA ASP A 41 1.60 -8.59 27.39
C ASP A 41 0.72 -8.94 28.60
N GLY A 42 -0.43 -9.53 28.29
CA GLY A 42 -1.23 -10.28 29.25
C GLY A 42 -0.67 -11.68 29.53
N ALA A 43 0.27 -11.76 30.48
CA ALA A 43 0.60 -12.92 31.35
C ALA A 43 1.42 -14.08 30.70
N THR A 44 2.41 -14.75 31.35
CA THR A 44 2.71 -15.00 32.77
C THR A 44 4.19 -15.36 33.03
N SER A 45 4.66 -14.91 34.20
CA SER A 45 5.55 -15.52 35.21
C SER A 45 7.05 -15.78 34.97
N ASP A 46 7.83 -15.11 35.83
CA ASP A 46 9.01 -15.62 36.56
C ASP A 46 10.43 -15.36 36.02
N VAL A 47 10.79 -14.15 35.53
CA VAL A 47 12.22 -13.74 35.51
C VAL A 47 12.48 -12.21 35.57
N SER A 48 11.67 -11.40 36.25
CA SER A 48 11.86 -9.93 36.22
C SER A 48 12.46 -9.30 37.49
N ASP A 49 12.85 -10.10 38.48
CA ASP A 49 13.33 -9.59 39.78
C ASP A 49 14.84 -9.26 39.85
N LEU A 50 15.54 -9.14 38.71
CA LEU A 50 16.93 -8.71 38.72
C LEU A 50 17.22 -7.70 37.61
N LEU A 51 17.38 -6.45 38.04
CA LEU A 51 18.07 -5.33 37.39
C LEU A 51 17.26 -4.47 36.42
N ILE A 52 16.35 -3.64 36.96
CA ILE A 52 16.16 -2.26 36.47
C ILE A 52 15.88 -1.41 37.72
N GLY A 53 16.71 -0.40 37.99
CA GLY A 53 16.43 0.56 39.05
C GLY A 53 15.13 1.28 38.74
N ASP A 54 14.25 1.41 39.73
CA ASP A 54 12.98 2.11 39.58
C ASP A 54 13.24 3.48 38.92
N PRO A 55 12.67 3.76 37.73
CA PRO A 55 12.82 5.07 37.12
C PRO A 55 12.23 6.10 38.09
N ASP A 56 12.98 7.17 38.35
CA ASP A 56 12.54 8.23 39.25
C ASP A 56 11.11 8.68 38.85
N GLU A 57 10.24 8.90 39.83
CA GLU A 57 8.80 9.15 39.62
C GLU A 57 8.54 10.29 38.61
N GLU A 58 9.50 11.21 38.49
CA GLU A 58 9.51 12.33 37.55
C GLU A 58 9.76 11.90 36.08
N GLU A 59 10.60 10.89 35.84
CA GLU A 59 10.86 10.36 34.49
C GLU A 59 9.64 9.59 33.97
N SER A 60 8.96 8.82 34.83
CA SER A 60 7.70 8.14 34.47
C SER A 60 6.60 9.12 34.03
N LYS A 61 6.47 10.27 34.74
CA LYS A 61 5.50 11.32 34.42
C LYS A 61 5.83 12.02 33.10
N ASN A 62 7.12 12.24 32.81
CA ASN A 62 7.56 12.85 31.57
C ASN A 62 7.33 11.94 30.36
N ILE A 63 7.58 10.63 30.51
CA ILE A 63 7.30 9.63 29.46
C ILE A 63 5.79 9.54 29.20
N GLN A 64 4.98 9.51 30.25
CA GLN A 64 3.53 9.40 30.09
C GLN A 64 2.91 10.65 29.44
N LYS A 65 3.41 11.85 29.78
CA LYS A 65 3.01 13.10 29.13
C LYS A 65 3.43 13.14 27.65
N ALA A 66 4.62 12.65 27.31
CA ALA A 66 5.07 12.56 25.93
C ALA A 66 4.22 11.56 25.11
N LYS A 67 3.83 10.42 25.71
CA LYS A 67 2.91 9.46 25.07
C LYS A 67 1.55 10.11 24.76
N GLU A 68 0.99 10.88 25.69
CA GLU A 68 -0.31 11.54 25.52
C GLU A 68 -0.26 12.65 24.46
N GLU A 69 0.86 13.39 24.38
CA GLU A 69 1.07 14.42 23.35
C GLU A 69 1.20 13.81 21.94
N ILE A 70 1.92 12.69 21.80
CA ILE A 70 2.05 11.95 20.53
C ILE A 70 0.69 11.36 20.11
N ALA A 71 -0.07 10.77 21.05
CA ALA A 71 -1.38 10.20 20.75
C ALA A 71 -2.38 11.26 20.25
N ASN A 72 -2.38 12.45 20.84
CA ASN A 72 -3.22 13.56 20.41
C ASN A 72 -2.83 14.08 19.01
N GLN A 73 -1.53 14.16 18.70
CA GLN A 73 -1.07 14.54 17.35
C GLN A 73 -1.49 13.50 16.30
N LEU A 74 -1.39 12.21 16.62
CA LEU A 74 -1.85 11.12 15.75
C LEU A 74 -3.35 11.17 15.49
N PHE A 75 -4.16 11.46 16.52
CA PHE A 75 -5.61 11.57 16.38
C PHE A 75 -6.00 12.75 15.48
N GLU A 76 -5.32 13.90 15.58
CA GLU A 76 -5.54 15.02 14.67
C GLU A 76 -5.11 14.72 13.23
N CYS A 77 -4.01 13.99 13.03
CA CYS A 77 -3.56 13.55 11.71
C CYS A 77 -4.56 12.60 11.04
N GLN A 78 -5.07 11.62 11.79
CA GLN A 78 -6.04 10.65 11.28
C GLN A 78 -7.36 11.35 10.89
N ARG A 79 -7.87 12.23 11.76
CA ARG A 79 -9.10 13.00 11.49
C ARG A 79 -8.98 13.88 10.24
N LYS A 80 -7.80 14.46 9.95
CA LYS A 80 -7.58 15.24 8.72
C LYS A 80 -7.57 14.36 7.47
N LYS A 81 -6.98 13.17 7.54
CA LYS A 81 -6.95 12.20 6.45
C LYS A 81 -8.36 11.72 6.08
N ASP A 82 -9.18 11.38 7.08
CA ASP A 82 -10.57 10.96 6.87
C ASP A 82 -11.42 12.08 6.24
N LEU A 83 -11.15 13.35 6.61
CA LEU A 83 -11.82 14.51 6.01
C LEU A 83 -11.42 14.70 4.54
N GLU A 84 -10.16 14.48 4.18
CA GLU A 84 -9.71 14.58 2.79
C GLU A 84 -10.30 13.50 1.89
N GLU A 85 -10.47 12.28 2.41
CA GLU A 85 -11.11 11.19 1.69
C GLU A 85 -12.61 11.48 1.47
N LEU A 86 -13.28 12.03 2.48
CA LEU A 86 -14.69 12.44 2.37
C LEU A 86 -14.92 13.53 1.32
N TYR A 87 -14.00 14.50 1.20
CA TYR A 87 -14.10 15.58 0.21
C TYR A 87 -13.55 15.19 -1.18
N GLY A 88 -12.63 14.23 -1.26
CA GLY A 88 -12.11 13.70 -2.54
C GLY A 88 -13.15 12.92 -3.36
N ILE A 89 -14.18 12.38 -2.71
CA ILE A 89 -15.28 11.66 -3.36
C ILE A 89 -16.29 12.62 -4.04
N ILE A 90 -16.32 13.90 -3.65
CA ILE A 90 -17.30 14.87 -4.17
C ILE A 90 -16.87 15.47 -5.54
N ASP A 91 -15.57 15.45 -5.87
CA ASP A 91 -15.05 16.02 -7.15
C ASP A 91 -15.14 15.04 -8.34
N SER A 92 -15.47 13.75 -8.14
CA SER A 92 -15.52 12.73 -9.20
C SER A 92 -16.92 12.41 -9.74
N THR A 93 -17.97 13.10 -9.29
CA THR A 93 -19.35 12.91 -9.77
C THR A 93 -19.89 14.04 -10.67
N SER A 94 -19.05 14.94 -11.17
CA SER A 94 -19.47 15.97 -12.14
C SER A 94 -18.54 16.11 -13.34
N SER A 95 -18.66 15.20 -14.31
CA SER A 95 -18.64 15.54 -15.75
C SER A 95 -18.70 14.29 -16.61
N SER A 96 -19.91 13.92 -17.02
CA SER A 96 -20.14 13.24 -18.30
C SER A 96 -21.30 13.95 -18.96
N ASP A 97 -21.22 14.01 -20.29
CA ASP A 97 -22.17 14.52 -21.26
C ASP A 97 -22.07 16.03 -21.56
N GLU A 98 -21.29 16.36 -22.59
CA GLU A 98 -21.87 16.79 -23.87
C GLU A 98 -20.78 16.85 -24.97
N GLU A 99 -20.97 16.01 -26.00
CA GLU A 99 -20.28 16.03 -27.28
C GLU A 99 -21.18 16.77 -28.27
N GLY A 100 -20.70 17.87 -28.85
CA GLY A 100 -21.40 18.65 -29.85
C GLY A 100 -20.41 19.40 -30.74
N ASP A 101 -20.10 18.82 -31.90
CA ASP A 101 -19.20 19.38 -32.90
C ASP A 101 -19.92 20.43 -33.77
N GLY A 102 -19.30 21.59 -33.93
CA GLY A 102 -19.88 22.76 -34.58
C GLY A 102 -18.86 23.88 -34.83
N LYS A 103 -18.24 23.83 -36.02
CA LYS A 103 -17.49 24.92 -36.69
C LYS A 103 -17.88 26.34 -36.26
N LYS A 104 -16.87 27.18 -35.93
CA LYS A 104 -16.57 28.48 -36.59
C LYS A 104 -15.46 29.28 -35.88
N ASP A 105 -14.44 29.59 -36.66
CA ASP A 105 -13.76 30.87 -36.86
C ASP A 105 -13.24 31.72 -35.67
N ALA A 106 -11.92 31.93 -35.75
CA ALA A 106 -11.22 33.21 -35.65
C ALA A 106 -11.05 33.90 -34.28
N ARG A 107 -9.75 33.95 -33.91
CA ARG A 107 -9.01 35.16 -33.50
C ARG A 107 -9.34 35.74 -32.12
N ALA A 108 -8.58 35.30 -31.13
CA ALA A 108 -8.08 36.17 -30.05
C ALA A 108 -6.78 35.59 -29.47
N ASN A 109 -5.65 36.13 -29.93
CA ASN A 109 -4.40 36.12 -29.19
C ASN A 109 -4.52 37.04 -27.95
N ASP A 110 -3.55 36.89 -27.06
CA ASP A 110 -3.27 37.66 -25.84
C ASP A 110 -4.05 37.27 -24.59
N PHE A 111 -3.60 36.21 -23.93
CA PHE A 111 -3.22 36.25 -22.50
C PHE A 111 -2.34 35.03 -22.18
N LYS A 112 -1.14 35.00 -22.78
CA LYS A 112 -0.03 34.17 -22.29
C LYS A 112 0.73 35.02 -21.29
N HIS A 113 0.56 34.78 -19.99
CA HIS A 113 1.56 34.92 -18.93
C HIS A 113 0.81 34.80 -17.58
N LEU A 114 1.43 34.09 -16.64
CA LEU A 114 0.98 33.81 -15.26
C LEU A 114 -0.11 32.74 -15.14
N ASN A 115 0.32 31.48 -15.10
CA ASN A 115 -0.12 30.49 -14.10
C ASN A 115 0.69 29.20 -14.34
N ASP A 116 2.00 29.29 -14.11
CA ASP A 116 2.78 28.07 -13.91
C ASP A 116 2.55 27.61 -12.46
N PRO A 117 2.09 26.36 -12.23
CA PRO A 117 1.91 25.83 -10.89
C PRO A 117 3.27 25.74 -10.19
N VAL A 118 3.37 26.42 -9.04
CA VAL A 118 4.50 26.31 -8.11
C VAL A 118 4.47 24.90 -7.53
N TYR A 119 5.29 24.01 -8.06
CA TYR A 119 5.50 22.69 -7.45
C TYR A 119 6.14 22.89 -6.06
N PRO A 120 5.65 22.19 -5.01
CA PRO A 120 6.34 22.18 -3.73
C PRO A 120 7.75 21.62 -3.95
N TYR A 121 8.74 22.43 -3.62
CA TYR A 121 10.16 22.12 -3.75
C TYR A 121 10.44 20.78 -3.03
N ASN A 122 10.82 19.75 -3.80
CA ASN A 122 11.39 18.52 -3.27
C ASN A 122 12.63 18.87 -2.43
N GLN A 123 12.54 18.83 -1.10
CA GLN A 123 13.69 19.01 -0.20
C GLN A 123 14.82 18.03 -0.53
N PHE A 124 14.51 16.88 -1.12
CA PHE A 124 15.49 15.89 -1.57
C PHE A 124 16.21 16.25 -2.89
N GLU A 125 15.64 17.10 -3.75
CA GLU A 125 16.32 17.57 -4.98
C GLU A 125 17.24 18.76 -4.71
N ALA A 126 16.99 19.53 -3.64
CA ALA A 126 17.92 20.58 -3.19
C ALA A 126 19.26 19.98 -2.71
N TYR A 127 19.25 18.79 -2.09
CA TYR A 127 20.47 18.09 -1.70
C TYR A 127 21.18 17.39 -2.85
N ARG A 128 20.47 17.05 -3.95
CA ARG A 128 21.07 16.34 -5.09
C ARG A 128 21.76 17.27 -6.09
N ARG A 129 21.59 18.60 -5.95
CA ARG A 129 22.20 19.62 -6.82
C ARG A 129 23.34 20.41 -6.16
N PHE A 130 23.69 20.07 -4.92
CA PHE A 130 25.02 20.38 -4.40
C PHE A 130 25.94 19.28 -4.92
N ASP A 131 26.62 19.54 -6.04
CA ASP A 131 27.90 18.88 -6.26
C ASP A 131 28.69 19.08 -4.97
N PRO A 132 29.15 18.01 -4.29
CA PRO A 132 29.98 18.17 -3.12
C PRO A 132 31.08 19.15 -3.51
N PRO A 133 31.31 20.23 -2.74
CA PRO A 133 32.32 21.22 -3.08
C PRO A 133 33.58 20.44 -3.42
N SER A 134 34.13 20.71 -4.61
CA SER A 134 35.32 20.02 -5.13
C SER A 134 36.28 19.85 -3.96
N GLU A 135 36.63 18.59 -3.70
CA GLU A 135 37.36 18.11 -2.53
C GLU A 135 38.82 18.64 -2.47
N GLU A 136 39.08 19.83 -2.99
CA GLU A 136 40.28 20.63 -2.75
C GLU A 136 40.20 21.24 -1.34
N GLN A 137 40.36 20.34 -0.38
CA GLN A 137 41.40 20.39 0.65
C GLN A 137 41.64 21.74 1.33
N TYR A 138 40.78 22.06 2.30
CA TYR A 138 41.34 22.50 3.59
C TYR A 138 41.60 21.25 4.42
N TYR A 139 42.78 20.66 4.27
CA TYR A 139 43.24 19.56 5.12
C TYR A 139 43.45 20.11 6.53
N ASP A 140 42.51 19.82 7.42
CA ASP A 140 42.63 20.13 8.84
C ASP A 140 43.18 18.89 9.58
N PRO A 141 44.48 18.89 9.95
CA PRO A 141 45.09 17.75 10.65
C PRO A 141 44.44 17.48 12.01
N GLU A 142 43.81 18.47 12.65
CA GLU A 142 43.15 18.28 13.95
C GLU A 142 41.85 17.47 13.79
N ARG A 143 41.12 17.70 12.69
CA ARG A 143 39.90 16.96 12.39
C ARG A 143 40.20 15.51 12.06
N GLU A 144 41.24 15.24 11.26
CA GLU A 144 41.62 13.85 10.94
C GLU A 144 42.08 13.08 12.19
N ALA A 145 42.84 13.74 13.08
CA ALA A 145 43.24 13.15 14.36
C ALA A 145 42.01 12.83 15.24
N ALA A 146 41.03 13.74 15.32
CA ALA A 146 39.80 13.52 16.07
C ALA A 146 38.93 12.39 15.48
N GLU A 147 38.86 12.27 14.15
CA GLU A 147 38.13 11.19 13.49
C GLU A 147 38.81 9.82 13.71
N ARG A 148 40.14 9.76 13.71
CA ARG A 148 40.90 8.55 14.06
C ARG A 148 40.64 8.13 15.52
N GLU A 149 40.68 9.07 16.46
CA GLU A 149 40.40 8.78 17.88
C GLU A 149 38.95 8.28 18.11
N ARG A 150 37.97 8.81 17.37
CA ARG A 150 36.58 8.31 17.40
C ARG A 150 36.47 6.92 16.79
N ALA A 151 37.18 6.65 15.70
CA ALA A 151 37.20 5.33 15.07
C ALA A 151 37.83 4.27 15.99
N GLU A 152 38.89 4.61 16.71
CA GLU A 152 39.53 3.73 17.70
C GLU A 152 38.62 3.43 18.90
N ARG A 153 37.95 4.44 19.45
CA ARG A 153 36.95 4.25 20.53
C ARG A 153 35.80 3.34 20.11
N ARG A 154 35.29 3.48 18.88
CA ARG A 154 34.24 2.59 18.35
C ARG A 154 34.70 1.14 18.26
N LYS A 155 35.96 0.91 17.85
CA LYS A 155 36.54 -0.44 17.81
C LYS A 155 36.68 -1.04 19.20
N GLN A 156 37.17 -0.26 20.17
CA GLN A 156 37.29 -0.70 21.56
C GLN A 156 35.92 -1.03 22.16
N GLN A 157 34.93 -0.14 21.99
CA GLN A 157 33.57 -0.35 22.47
C GLN A 157 32.90 -1.58 21.82
N ALA A 158 33.10 -1.78 20.52
CA ALA A 158 32.60 -2.97 19.83
C ALA A 158 33.26 -4.24 20.39
N GLN A 159 34.57 -4.21 20.64
CA GLN A 159 35.31 -5.34 21.18
C GLN A 159 34.85 -5.70 22.61
N GLU A 160 34.71 -4.71 23.49
CA GLU A 160 34.17 -4.93 24.84
C GLU A 160 32.73 -5.48 24.81
N PHE A 161 31.90 -4.99 23.88
CA PHE A 161 30.56 -5.52 23.68
C PHE A 161 30.59 -7.01 23.26
N PHE A 162 31.46 -7.37 22.31
CA PHE A 162 31.62 -8.77 21.89
C PHE A 162 32.16 -9.67 23.01
N ASP A 163 33.14 -9.21 23.80
CA ASP A 163 33.70 -9.98 24.91
C ASP A 163 32.64 -10.22 26.01
N ASN A 164 31.84 -9.19 26.33
CA ASN A 164 30.73 -9.31 27.27
C ASN A 164 29.62 -10.25 26.73
N LEU A 165 29.29 -10.16 25.44
CA LEU A 165 28.32 -11.05 24.78
C LEU A 165 28.78 -12.51 24.79
N LEU A 166 30.07 -12.75 24.52
CA LEU A 166 30.68 -14.08 24.57
C LEU A 166 30.70 -14.63 26.00
N TYR A 167 31.06 -13.81 26.99
CA TYR A 167 31.02 -14.22 28.39
C TYR A 167 29.60 -14.56 28.85
N ALA A 168 28.63 -13.72 28.52
CA ALA A 168 27.22 -13.95 28.84
C ALA A 168 26.71 -15.26 28.20
N SER A 169 26.93 -15.46 26.89
CA SER A 169 26.51 -16.68 26.21
C SER A 169 27.19 -17.95 26.74
N LEU A 170 28.47 -17.88 27.11
CA LEU A 170 29.20 -19.01 27.70
C LEU A 170 28.71 -19.33 29.12
N SER A 171 28.35 -18.30 29.90
CA SER A 171 27.73 -18.48 31.22
C SER A 171 26.36 -19.14 31.12
N LEU A 172 25.54 -18.71 30.16
CA LEU A 172 24.22 -19.27 29.86
C LEU A 172 24.33 -20.71 29.36
N GLY A 173 25.34 -21.00 28.54
CA GLY A 173 25.67 -22.35 28.06
C GLY A 173 26.02 -23.32 29.20
N LYS A 174 26.76 -22.86 30.22
CA LYS A 174 27.07 -23.69 31.40
C LYS A 174 25.83 -23.99 32.23
N GLN A 175 24.99 -22.99 32.48
CA GLN A 175 23.74 -23.18 33.24
C GLN A 175 22.77 -24.10 32.51
N SER A 176 22.60 -23.91 31.19
CA SER A 176 21.75 -24.75 30.37
C SER A 176 22.25 -26.19 30.32
N ALA A 177 23.57 -26.42 30.15
CA ALA A 177 24.15 -27.77 30.18
C ALA A 177 23.94 -28.48 31.52
N TYR A 178 24.08 -27.77 32.64
CA TYR A 178 23.80 -28.33 33.98
C TYR A 178 22.33 -28.74 34.12
N LEU A 179 21.40 -27.89 33.70
CA LEU A 179 19.97 -28.21 33.70
C LEU A 179 19.65 -29.38 32.77
N PHE A 180 20.25 -29.42 31.59
CA PHE A 180 20.06 -30.50 30.62
C PHE A 180 20.55 -31.84 31.19
N GLY A 181 21.72 -31.86 31.83
CA GLY A 181 22.23 -33.05 32.52
C GLY A 181 21.29 -33.52 33.63
N LYS A 182 20.71 -32.58 34.40
CA LYS A 182 19.72 -32.89 35.43
C LYS A 182 18.41 -33.43 34.84
N MET A 183 17.97 -32.89 33.69
CA MET A 183 16.81 -33.39 32.94
C MET A 183 17.02 -34.80 32.40
N ILE A 184 18.22 -35.11 31.87
CA ILE A 184 18.58 -36.46 31.41
C ILE A 184 18.57 -37.45 32.58
N ASN A 185 19.15 -37.06 33.72
CA ASN A 185 19.12 -37.91 34.92
C ASN A 185 17.68 -38.11 35.44
N TYR A 186 16.83 -37.08 35.36
CA TYR A 186 15.43 -37.17 35.74
C TYR A 186 14.64 -38.09 34.78
N SER A 187 14.88 -37.99 33.47
CA SER A 187 14.21 -38.84 32.47
C SER A 187 14.61 -40.30 32.58
N ALA A 188 15.87 -40.58 32.93
CA ALA A 188 16.33 -41.94 33.24
C ALA A 188 15.66 -42.50 34.51
N LYS A 189 15.40 -41.65 35.51
CA LYS A 189 14.78 -42.05 36.77
C LYS A 189 13.27 -42.28 36.67
N TYR A 190 12.58 -41.51 35.82
CA TYR A 190 11.11 -41.58 35.66
C TYR A 190 10.73 -41.64 34.17
N PRO A 191 10.80 -42.83 33.54
CA PRO A 191 10.64 -42.95 32.09
C PRO A 191 9.22 -42.66 31.60
N THR A 192 8.19 -42.94 32.40
CA THR A 192 6.78 -42.72 32.02
C THR A 192 6.40 -41.24 31.92
N PRO A 193 6.61 -40.37 32.95
CA PRO A 193 6.29 -38.96 32.81
C PRO A 193 7.20 -38.26 31.80
N ALA A 194 8.46 -38.68 31.67
CA ALA A 194 9.37 -38.16 30.65
C ALA A 194 8.87 -38.46 29.22
N GLY A 195 8.39 -39.68 28.98
CA GLY A 195 7.78 -40.05 27.71
C GLY A 195 6.53 -39.21 27.39
N ILE A 196 5.64 -39.02 28.37
CA ILE A 196 4.43 -38.19 28.21
C ILE A 196 4.83 -36.73 27.89
N ALA A 197 5.79 -36.16 28.63
CA ALA A 197 6.27 -34.81 28.40
C ALA A 197 6.88 -34.63 27.00
N LEU A 198 7.66 -35.62 26.54
CA LEU A 198 8.24 -35.61 25.18
C LEU A 198 7.15 -35.65 24.11
N ILE A 199 6.11 -36.48 24.29
CA ILE A 199 4.97 -36.53 23.37
C ILE A 199 4.25 -35.17 23.32
N ILE A 200 3.98 -34.56 24.48
CA ILE A 200 3.33 -33.23 24.55
C ILE A 200 4.19 -32.19 23.82
N PHE A 201 5.50 -32.18 24.09
CA PHE A 201 6.44 -31.26 23.43
C PHE A 201 6.49 -31.46 21.92
N GLY A 202 6.50 -32.72 21.46
CA GLY A 202 6.47 -33.06 20.04
C GLY A 202 5.17 -32.64 19.35
N LEU A 203 4.02 -32.83 20.00
CA LEU A 203 2.73 -32.37 19.51
C LEU A 203 2.69 -30.84 19.42
N TYR A 204 3.17 -30.14 20.43
CA TYR A 204 3.24 -28.67 20.43
C TYR A 204 4.12 -28.15 19.30
N PHE A 205 5.30 -28.75 19.09
CA PHE A 205 6.18 -28.42 17.97
C PHE A 205 5.51 -28.67 16.62
N THR A 206 4.75 -29.76 16.50
CA THR A 206 4.04 -30.08 15.26
C THR A 206 2.94 -29.04 14.98
N ILE A 207 2.18 -28.61 15.99
CA ILE A 207 1.16 -27.57 15.86
C ILE A 207 1.80 -26.24 15.46
N MET A 208 2.84 -25.79 16.16
CA MET A 208 3.60 -24.58 15.82
C MET A 208 4.15 -24.63 14.39
N TYR A 209 4.68 -25.78 13.96
CA TYR A 209 5.15 -25.97 12.59
C TYR A 209 4.00 -25.92 11.58
N LEU A 210 2.83 -26.44 11.94
CA LEU A 210 1.64 -26.42 11.08
C LEU A 210 1.15 -24.97 10.87
N GLU A 211 1.16 -24.14 11.92
CA GLU A 211 0.83 -22.72 11.81
C GLU A 211 1.82 -21.96 10.92
N LEU A 212 3.12 -22.15 11.15
CA LEU A 212 4.16 -21.49 10.37
C LEU A 212 4.13 -21.94 8.88
N SER A 213 3.95 -23.24 8.65
CA SER A 213 3.87 -23.79 7.30
C SER A 213 2.57 -23.40 6.59
N ALA A 214 1.45 -23.25 7.29
CA ALA A 214 0.20 -22.78 6.71
C ALA A 214 0.32 -21.33 6.20
N ALA A 215 0.98 -20.45 6.95
CA ALA A 215 1.25 -19.08 6.52
C ALA A 215 2.12 -19.04 5.26
N ALA A 216 3.25 -19.77 5.27
CA ALA A 216 4.15 -19.86 4.12
C ALA A 216 3.46 -20.48 2.89
N PHE A 217 2.60 -21.48 3.10
CA PHE A 217 1.83 -22.10 2.03
C PHE A 217 0.79 -21.13 1.44
N ALA A 218 0.12 -20.34 2.27
CA ALA A 218 -0.82 -19.33 1.80
C ALA A 218 -0.12 -18.26 0.94
N GLU A 219 1.04 -17.76 1.36
CA GLU A 219 1.85 -16.85 0.55
C GLU A 219 2.27 -17.46 -0.78
N TRP A 220 2.73 -18.72 -0.75
CA TRP A 220 3.09 -19.45 -1.96
C TRP A 220 1.90 -19.59 -2.92
N CYS A 221 0.71 -19.90 -2.40
CA CYS A 221 -0.52 -19.94 -3.20
C CYS A 221 -0.85 -18.57 -3.80
N ILE A 222 -0.80 -17.49 -3.01
CA ILE A 222 -1.09 -16.13 -3.51
C ILE A 222 -0.12 -15.76 -4.63
N GLN A 223 1.18 -16.04 -4.45
CA GLN A 223 2.21 -15.77 -5.46
C GLN A 223 1.99 -16.57 -6.76
N TRP A 224 1.45 -17.78 -6.68
CA TRP A 224 1.13 -18.62 -7.84
C TRP A 224 -0.19 -18.22 -8.53
N PHE A 225 -1.23 -17.94 -7.75
CA PHE A 225 -2.56 -17.64 -8.28
C PHE A 225 -2.67 -16.22 -8.82
N TRP A 226 -1.98 -15.24 -8.24
CA TRP A 226 -2.05 -13.85 -8.69
C TRP A 226 -1.67 -13.64 -10.16
N PRO A 227 -0.52 -14.12 -10.67
CA PRO A 227 -0.16 -13.96 -12.08
C PRO A 227 -1.10 -14.76 -12.99
N THR A 228 -1.49 -15.98 -12.58
CA THR A 228 -2.40 -16.83 -13.34
C THR A 228 -3.78 -16.18 -13.50
N THR A 229 -4.32 -15.62 -12.43
CA THR A 229 -5.63 -14.93 -12.43
C THR A 229 -5.57 -13.68 -13.29
N ARG A 230 -4.50 -12.87 -13.18
CA ARG A 230 -4.31 -11.70 -14.04
C ARG A 230 -4.23 -12.08 -15.52
N LEU A 231 -3.51 -13.14 -15.84
CA LEU A 231 -3.42 -13.65 -17.22
C LEU A 231 -4.79 -14.14 -17.70
N PHE A 232 -5.51 -14.90 -16.87
CA PHE A 232 -6.84 -15.41 -17.19
C PHE A 232 -7.84 -14.29 -17.46
N ILE A 233 -7.89 -13.26 -16.60
CA ILE A 233 -8.76 -12.09 -16.79
C ILE A 233 -8.45 -11.40 -18.13
N ARG A 234 -7.18 -11.12 -18.43
CA ARG A 234 -6.77 -10.48 -19.69
C ARG A 234 -7.07 -11.34 -20.92
N CYS A 235 -6.88 -12.65 -20.82
CA CYS A 235 -7.23 -13.59 -21.89
C CYS A 235 -8.74 -13.66 -22.12
N SER A 236 -9.54 -13.70 -21.04
CA SER A 236 -11.00 -13.72 -21.10
C SER A 236 -11.55 -12.43 -21.71
N GLU A 237 -10.99 -11.27 -21.37
CA GLU A 237 -11.38 -9.98 -21.97
C GLU A 237 -11.17 -9.98 -23.49
N ARG A 238 -10.00 -10.43 -23.95
CA ARG A 238 -9.68 -10.54 -25.38
C ARG A 238 -10.57 -11.56 -26.07
N PHE A 239 -10.84 -12.68 -25.42
CA PHE A 239 -11.71 -13.72 -25.94
C PHE A 239 -13.15 -13.21 -26.09
N LEU A 240 -13.70 -12.56 -25.07
CA LEU A 240 -15.05 -11.99 -25.10
C LEU A 240 -15.20 -10.92 -26.18
N ARG A 241 -14.19 -10.04 -26.37
CA ARG A 241 -14.20 -9.07 -27.47
C ARG A 241 -14.21 -9.74 -28.84
N LYS A 242 -13.41 -10.79 -29.04
CA LYS A 242 -13.41 -11.56 -30.30
C LYS A 242 -14.73 -12.29 -30.53
N MET A 243 -15.29 -12.89 -29.48
CA MET A 243 -16.59 -13.55 -29.55
C MET A 243 -17.72 -12.57 -29.87
N ALA A 244 -17.70 -11.37 -29.31
CA ALA A 244 -18.68 -10.33 -29.63
C ALA A 244 -18.60 -9.94 -31.12
N GLY A 245 -17.39 -9.74 -31.66
CA GLY A 245 -17.20 -9.49 -33.09
C GLY A 245 -17.70 -10.64 -33.96
N PHE A 246 -17.36 -11.88 -33.62
CA PHE A 246 -17.81 -13.07 -34.34
C PHE A 246 -19.33 -13.25 -34.29
N LEU A 247 -19.98 -12.95 -33.16
CA LEU A 247 -21.44 -13.01 -33.05
C LEU A 247 -22.12 -11.95 -33.92
N ASN A 248 -21.56 -10.75 -34.03
CA ASN A 248 -22.07 -9.72 -34.95
C ASN A 248 -21.92 -10.17 -36.41
N GLU A 249 -20.77 -10.75 -36.79
CA GLU A 249 -20.57 -11.32 -38.13
C GLU A 249 -21.52 -12.51 -38.41
N LEU A 250 -21.82 -13.34 -37.40
CA LEU A 250 -22.79 -14.41 -37.53
C LEU A 250 -24.23 -13.91 -37.65
N ASP A 251 -24.60 -12.84 -36.95
CA ASP A 251 -25.92 -12.20 -37.11
C ASP A 251 -26.08 -11.67 -38.53
N ASP A 252 -25.04 -11.05 -39.09
CA ASP A 252 -25.00 -10.59 -40.48
C ASP A 252 -25.15 -11.74 -41.49
N LEU A 253 -24.45 -12.85 -41.25
CA LEU A 253 -24.58 -14.06 -42.07
C LEU A 253 -25.98 -14.66 -41.94
N GLY A 254 -26.57 -14.62 -40.74
CA GLY A 254 -27.94 -15.06 -40.47
C GLY A 254 -28.96 -14.20 -41.21
N GLN A 255 -28.83 -12.89 -41.16
CA GLN A 255 -29.71 -11.96 -41.87
C GLN A 255 -29.59 -12.14 -43.39
N SER A 256 -28.38 -12.24 -43.94
CA SER A 256 -28.21 -12.45 -45.39
C SER A 256 -28.81 -13.77 -45.88
N THR A 257 -28.56 -14.87 -45.17
CA THR A 257 -29.16 -16.17 -45.49
C THR A 257 -30.69 -16.17 -45.35
N TYR A 258 -31.25 -15.43 -44.39
CA TYR A 258 -32.69 -15.22 -44.26
C TYR A 258 -33.28 -14.48 -45.48
N CYS A 259 -32.58 -13.47 -46.00
CA CYS A 259 -33.01 -12.72 -47.19
C CYS A 259 -33.03 -13.59 -48.46
N ASP A 260 -32.03 -14.45 -48.63
CA ASP A 260 -31.97 -15.40 -49.75
C ASP A 260 -33.12 -16.42 -49.69
N MET A 261 -33.39 -16.94 -48.49
CA MET A 261 -34.55 -17.81 -48.25
C MET A 261 -35.87 -17.09 -48.57
N ALA A 262 -36.06 -15.85 -48.10
CA ALA A 262 -37.27 -15.09 -48.36
C ALA A 262 -37.52 -14.87 -49.86
N THR A 263 -36.46 -14.63 -50.64
CA THR A 263 -36.54 -14.45 -52.09
C THR A 263 -37.03 -15.72 -52.81
N LEU A 264 -36.44 -16.87 -52.48
CA LEU A 264 -36.86 -18.17 -53.03
C LEU A 264 -38.33 -18.50 -52.70
N TRP A 265 -38.77 -18.15 -51.49
CA TRP A 265 -40.15 -18.40 -51.05
C TRP A 265 -41.16 -17.47 -51.72
N CYS A 266 -40.82 -16.19 -51.91
CA CYS A 266 -41.65 -15.25 -52.64
C CYS A 266 -41.86 -15.70 -54.09
N GLU A 267 -40.81 -16.15 -54.78
CA GLU A 267 -40.92 -16.62 -56.17
C GLU A 267 -41.75 -17.91 -56.28
N ARG A 268 -41.57 -18.86 -55.35
CA ARG A 268 -42.26 -20.15 -55.43
C ARG A 268 -43.69 -20.14 -54.88
N TYR A 269 -43.96 -19.38 -53.83
CA TYR A 269 -45.23 -19.45 -53.09
C TYR A 269 -45.99 -18.11 -53.03
N SER A 270 -45.45 -17.03 -53.57
CA SER A 270 -46.05 -15.68 -53.52
C SER A 270 -46.36 -15.18 -52.11
N MET A 271 -45.61 -15.63 -51.10
CA MET A 271 -45.69 -15.16 -49.72
C MET A 271 -44.44 -14.32 -49.36
N LEU A 272 -44.57 -13.41 -48.38
CA LEU A 272 -43.46 -12.60 -47.82
C LEU A 272 -42.76 -11.65 -48.82
N CYS A 273 -43.38 -11.35 -49.96
CA CYS A 273 -42.80 -10.52 -51.01
C CYS A 273 -42.61 -9.04 -50.65
N GLU A 274 -43.19 -8.57 -49.55
CA GLU A 274 -42.98 -7.19 -49.04
C GLU A 274 -41.63 -7.01 -48.36
N TYR A 275 -41.00 -8.10 -47.88
CA TYR A 275 -39.70 -8.07 -47.20
C TYR A 275 -38.55 -8.44 -48.14
N ARG A 276 -38.51 -7.84 -49.33
CA ARG A 276 -37.35 -7.98 -50.24
C ARG A 276 -36.18 -7.18 -49.67
N CYS A 277 -35.51 -7.78 -48.71
CA CYS A 277 -34.26 -7.27 -48.17
C CYS A 277 -33.18 -7.38 -49.25
N SER A 278 -32.77 -6.24 -49.81
CA SER A 278 -31.64 -6.12 -50.71
C SER A 278 -30.36 -6.13 -49.88
N PHE A 279 -29.46 -7.09 -50.15
CA PHE A 279 -28.12 -7.11 -49.56
C PHE A 279 -27.38 -5.78 -49.78
N VAL A 280 -27.61 -5.14 -50.93
CA VAL A 280 -27.01 -3.87 -51.28
C VAL A 280 -27.53 -2.73 -50.41
N ASP A 281 -28.83 -2.71 -50.07
CA ASP A 281 -29.39 -1.67 -49.19
C ASP A 281 -28.82 -1.79 -47.79
N MET A 282 -28.75 -3.01 -47.23
CA MET A 282 -28.15 -3.22 -45.90
C MET A 282 -26.65 -2.92 -45.87
N ALA A 283 -25.90 -3.27 -46.92
CA ALA A 283 -24.48 -2.94 -47.01
C ALA A 283 -24.24 -1.42 -47.16
N TRP A 284 -25.10 -0.75 -47.92
CA TRP A 284 -25.05 0.70 -48.15
C TRP A 284 -25.35 1.50 -46.89
N GLU A 285 -26.33 1.08 -46.10
CA GLU A 285 -26.75 1.75 -44.87
C GLU A 285 -25.64 1.75 -43.81
N ARG A 286 -24.81 0.70 -43.77
CA ARG A 286 -23.65 0.59 -42.85
C ARG A 286 -22.47 1.47 -43.23
N THR A 287 -22.20 1.68 -44.52
CA THR A 287 -21.14 2.61 -44.94
C THR A 287 -21.45 4.08 -44.63
N ARG A 288 -22.68 4.38 -44.21
CA ARG A 288 -23.14 5.74 -43.93
C ARG A 288 -23.12 6.11 -42.44
N GLN A 289 -23.00 5.13 -41.55
CA GLN A 289 -22.82 5.31 -40.10
C GLN A 289 -21.34 5.30 -39.75
#